data_AF-X1F8C7-F1
#
_entry.id   AF-X1F8C7-F1
#
_cell.length_a   1.000
_cell.length_b   1.000
_cell.length_c   1.000
_cell.angle_alpha   90.00
_cell.angle_beta   90.00
_cell.angle_gamma   90.00
#
_symmetry.space_group_name_H-M   'P 1'
#
loop_
_entity.id
_entity.type
_entity.pdbx_description
1 polymer ?
#
loop_
_entity_poly.entity_id
_entity_poly.type
_entity_poly.pdbx_seq_one_letter_code
_entity_poly.pdbx_strand_id
1 'polypeptide(L)' 'MSLRKAILKSFNPGDYTATIQLSSSHKVYLEGIAVARNLPAAEMAVGRKLAVVFFDEHNAREAVVVAVYA' A
#
# COMPACT_ATOMS: atom_id res chain seq x y z
N MET A 1 4.04 -8.71 -12.99
CA MET A 1 3.07 -7.71 -12.50
C MET A 1 1.86 -8.41 -11.88
N SER A 2 1.58 -8.18 -10.61
CA SER A 2 0.36 -8.67 -9.93
C SER A 2 -0.32 -7.61 -9.08
N LEU A 3 -1.62 -7.78 -8.89
CA LEU A 3 -2.42 -6.97 -7.98
C LEU A 3 -2.69 -7.75 -6.70
N ARG A 4 -2.41 -7.14 -5.55
CA ARG A 4 -2.62 -7.73 -4.22
C ARG A 4 -3.45 -6.82 -3.33
N LYS A 5 -4.23 -7.44 -2.45
CA LYS A 5 -4.98 -6.74 -1.39
C LYS A 5 -4.07 -6.51 -0.19
N ALA A 6 -4.18 -5.33 0.41
CA ALA A 6 -3.46 -5.00 1.63
C ALA A 6 -4.32 -4.19 2.60
N ILE A 7 -3.86 -4.08 3.83
CA ILE A 7 -4.44 -3.22 4.87
C ILE A 7 -3.43 -2.13 5.18
N LEU A 8 -3.89 -0.87 5.22
CA LEU A 8 -3.04 0.26 5.61
C LEU A 8 -2.71 0.18 7.10
N LYS A 9 -1.42 0.28 7.44
CA LYS A 9 -0.94 0.31 8.83
C LYS A 9 -0.44 1.69 9.25
N SER A 10 0.20 2.41 8.35
CA SER A 10 0.52 3.83 8.55
C SER A 10 0.69 4.51 7.19
N PHE A 11 0.53 5.84 7.17
CA PHE A 11 0.73 6.66 5.99
C PHE A 11 1.49 7.93 6.38
N ASN A 12 2.52 8.26 5.59
CA ASN A 12 3.28 9.49 5.71
C ASN A 12 2.90 10.41 4.53
N PRO A 13 2.14 11.50 4.77
CA PRO A 13 1.74 12.43 3.72
C PRO A 13 2.90 13.30 3.19
N GLY A 14 4.00 13.46 3.95
CA GLY A 14 5.18 14.21 3.50
C GLY A 14 5.89 13.52 2.34
N ASP A 15 6.16 12.22 2.50
CA ASP A 15 6.84 11.41 1.48
C ASP A 15 5.86 10.68 0.54
N TYR A 16 4.57 10.64 0.90
CA TYR A 16 3.53 9.87 0.21
C TYR A 16 3.85 8.38 0.14
N THR A 17 4.30 7.87 1.29
CA THR A 17 4.63 6.46 1.49
C THR A 17 3.72 5.86 2.57
N ALA A 18 3.52 4.56 2.49
CA ALA A 18 2.68 3.81 3.41
C ALA A 18 3.40 2.57 3.93
N THR A 19 3.06 2.20 5.15
CA THR A 19 3.29 0.84 5.64
C THR A 19 2.01 0.05 5.46
N ILE A 20 2.13 -1.09 4.77
CA ILE A 20 1.00 -1.94 4.40
C ILE A 20 1.21 -3.36 4.92
N GLN A 21 0.10 -4.05 5.21
CA GLN A 21 0.10 -5.49 5.51
C GLN A 21 -0.63 -6.21 4.39
N LEU A 22 0.03 -7.14 3.70
CA LEU A 22 -0.62 -7.93 2.65
C LEU A 22 -1.68 -8.86 3.25
N SER A 23 -2.87 -8.91 2.65
CA SER A 23 -3.95 -9.78 3.12
C SER A 23 -3.62 -11.27 3.02
N SER A 24 -2.70 -11.65 2.12
CA SER A 24 -2.25 -13.03 1.95
C SER A 24 -1.19 -13.47 2.96
N SER A 25 -0.60 -12.53 3.71
CA SER A 25 0.45 -12.83 4.69
C SER A 25 0.32 -11.92 5.90
N HIS A 26 -0.24 -12.46 6.98
CA HIS A 26 -0.46 -11.70 8.21
C HIS A 26 0.83 -11.30 8.95
N LYS A 27 2.00 -11.84 8.59
CA LYS A 27 3.26 -11.61 9.33
C LYS A 27 4.22 -10.60 8.68
N VAL A 28 3.95 -10.15 7.46
CA VAL A 28 4.89 -9.27 6.73
C VAL A 28 4.29 -7.89 6.54
N TYR A 29 4.95 -6.89 7.14
CA TYR A 29 4.72 -5.48 6.87
C TYR A 29 5.68 -5.04 5.77
N LEU A 30 5.16 -4.34 4.78
CA LEU A 30 5.96 -3.66 3.78
C LEU A 30 5.94 -2.18 4.09
N GLU A 31 7.11 -1.62 4.35
CA GLU A 31 7.32 -0.23 4.72
C GLU A 31 7.83 0.58 3.53
N GLY A 32 7.56 1.88 3.53
CA GLY A 32 8.04 2.79 2.49
C GLY A 32 7.39 2.55 1.12
N ILE A 33 6.23 1.90 1.07
CA ILE A 33 5.54 1.61 -0.19
C ILE A 33 4.96 2.90 -0.76
N ALA A 34 5.25 3.18 -2.02
CA ALA A 34 4.78 4.40 -2.68
C ALA A 34 3.25 4.40 -2.80
N VAL A 35 2.65 5.57 -2.60
CA VAL A 35 1.21 5.80 -2.78
C VAL A 35 1.00 6.63 -4.03
N ALA A 36 0.05 6.23 -4.88
CA ALA A 36 -0.30 6.98 -6.07
C ALA A 36 -0.77 8.39 -5.69
N ARG A 37 -0.20 9.42 -6.33
CA ARG A 37 -0.39 10.83 -5.96
C ARG A 37 -1.80 11.36 -6.21
N ASN A 38 -2.62 10.64 -6.96
CA ASN A 38 -4.03 10.94 -7.18
C ASN A 38 -4.93 10.47 -6.01
N LEU A 39 -4.41 9.68 -5.07
CA LEU A 39 -5.16 9.28 -3.88
C LEU A 39 -5.13 10.41 -2.84
N PRO A 40 -6.29 10.93 -2.40
CA PRO A 40 -6.33 11.97 -1.37
C PRO A 40 -5.78 11.46 -0.04
N ALA A 41 -4.95 12.26 0.62
CA ALA A 41 -4.41 11.93 1.95
C ALA A 41 -5.50 11.64 2.99
N ALA A 42 -6.67 12.30 2.88
CA ALA A 42 -7.83 12.08 3.75
C ALA A 42 -8.40 10.65 3.65
N GLU A 43 -8.22 9.97 2.51
CA GLU A 43 -8.67 8.60 2.32
C GLU A 43 -7.67 7.58 2.90
N MET A 44 -6.43 7.97 3.20
CA MET A 44 -5.36 7.09 3.70
C MET A 44 -5.44 6.87 5.22
N ALA A 45 -6.60 6.43 5.72
CA ALA A 45 -6.81 6.12 7.13
C ALA A 45 -6.38 4.68 7.49
N VAL A 46 -5.73 4.51 8.64
CA VAL A 46 -5.26 3.19 9.12
C VAL A 46 -6.41 2.19 9.21
N GLY A 47 -6.14 0.94 8.81
CA GLY A 47 -7.12 -0.15 8.81
C GLY A 47 -7.90 -0.30 7.49
N ARG A 48 -7.83 0.69 6.60
CA ARG A 48 -8.50 0.63 5.30
C ARG A 48 -7.88 -0.38 4.35
N LYS A 49 -8.71 -0.89 3.44
CA LYS A 49 -8.31 -1.86 2.41
C LYS A 49 -7.74 -1.14 1.20
N LEU A 50 -6.61 -1.66 0.73
CA LEU A 50 -5.82 -1.12 -0.37
C LEU A 50 -5.71 -2.14 -1.50
N ALA A 51 -5.67 -1.62 -2.72
CA ALA A 51 -5.18 -2.36 -3.88
C ALA A 51 -3.75 -1.93 -4.19
N VAL A 52 -2.84 -2.90 -4.29
CA VAL A 52 -1.40 -2.67 -4.44
C VAL A 52 -0.93 -3.42 -5.67
N VAL A 53 -0.30 -2.70 -6.60
CA VAL A 53 0.34 -3.29 -7.77
C VAL A 53 1.79 -3.57 -7.43
N PHE A 54 2.23 -4.79 -7.69
CA PHE A 54 3.64 -5.19 -7.70
C PHE A 54 4.08 -5.26 -9.15
N PHE A 55 4.97 -4.36 -9.57
CA PHE A 55 5.51 -4.40 -10.94
C PHE A 55 6.43 -5.62 -11.11
N ASP A 56 7.34 -5.81 -10.15
CA ASP A 56 8.09 -7.05 -9.92
C ASP A 56 7.61 -7.75 -8.63
N GLU A 57 7.31 -9.04 -8.72
CA GLU A 57 6.82 -9.84 -7.60
C GLU A 57 7.92 -10.24 -6.61
N HIS A 58 9.17 -10.20 -7.05
CA HIS A 58 10.34 -10.51 -6.24
C HIS A 58 10.91 -9.26 -5.56
N ASN A 59 10.51 -8.06 -6.02
CA ASN A 59 10.95 -6.79 -5.47
C ASN A 59 9.77 -5.98 -4.91
N ALA A 60 9.48 -6.18 -3.63
CA ALA A 60 8.40 -5.46 -2.95
C ALA A 60 8.61 -3.93 -2.88
N ARG A 61 9.82 -3.42 -3.13
CA ARG A 61 10.10 -1.96 -3.18
C ARG A 61 9.50 -1.28 -4.40
N GLU A 62 9.21 -2.04 -5.44
CA GLU A 62 8.51 -1.55 -6.64
C GLU A 62 6.99 -1.64 -6.50
N ALA A 63 6.47 -1.96 -5.31
CA ALA A 63 5.04 -1.96 -5.08
C ALA A 63 4.49 -0.52 -5.00
N VAL A 64 3.28 -0.32 -5.52
CA VAL A 64 2.57 0.97 -5.48
C VAL A 64 1.13 0.76 -5.05
N VAL A 65 0.66 1.55 -4.07
CA VAL A 65 -0.75 1.64 -3.70
C VAL A 65 -1.48 2.44 -4.77
N VAL A 66 -2.45 1.82 -5.43
CA VAL A 66 -3.19 2.43 -6.56
C VAL A 66 -4.65 2.73 -6.23
N ALA A 67 -5.20 2.12 -5.17
CA ALA A 67 -6.56 2.41 -4.73
C ALA A 67 -6.72 2.18 -3.22
N VAL A 68 -7.62 2.98 -2.62
CA VAL A 68 -8.25 2.73 -1.33
C VAL A 68 -9.73 2.49 -1.60
N TYR A 69 -10.31 1.40 -1.10
CA TYR A 69 -11.66 1.00 -1.51
C TYR A 69 -12.60 0.54 -0.39
N ALA A 70 -12.10 0.42 0.85
CA ALA A 70 -12.94 0.18 2.04
C ALA A 70 -12.28 0.85 3.23
#